data_AF-A0A7S7TE09-F1
#
_entry.id   AF-A0A7S7TE09-F1
#
_cell.length_a   1.000
_cell.length_b   1.000
_cell.length_c   1.000
_cell.angle_alpha   90.00
_cell.angle_beta   90.00
_cell.angle_gamma   90.00
#
_symmetry.space_group_name_H-M   'P 1'
#
loop_
_entity.id
_entity.type
_entity.pdbx_description
1 polymer ?
#
loop_
_entity_poly.entity_id
_entity_poly.type
_entity_poly.pdbx_seq_one_letter_code
_entity_poly.pdbx_strand_id
1 'polypeptide(L)' 'MSANRFKSWTETEERLLVALHESGMDHRLIAIQMRRTEAGIDNRLAVITKRAKRAESVSPASLDSPSPAVRG' A
#
# COMPACT_ATOMS: atom_id res chain seq x y z
N MET A 1 -8.13 -7.02 -29.16
CA MET A 1 -7.49 -6.52 -27.92
C MET A 1 -8.20 -7.17 -26.74
N SER A 2 -7.54 -8.07 -26.00
CA SER A 2 -8.17 -8.76 -24.87
C SER A 2 -8.38 -7.80 -23.71
N ALA A 3 -9.65 -7.52 -23.38
CA ALA A 3 -10.01 -6.77 -22.18
C ALA A 3 -9.45 -7.50 -20.96
N ASN A 4 -8.63 -6.79 -20.17
CA ASN A 4 -8.02 -7.34 -18.97
C ASN A 4 -9.12 -7.82 -18.02
N ARG A 5 -9.38 -9.14 -18.03
CA ARG A 5 -10.52 -9.79 -17.37
C ARG A 5 -10.38 -9.85 -15.85
N PHE A 6 -9.31 -9.25 -15.30
CA PHE A 6 -8.97 -9.25 -13.89
C PHE A 6 -9.51 -7.98 -13.24
N LYS A 7 -10.34 -8.15 -12.21
CA LYS A 7 -10.86 -7.04 -11.40
C LYS A 7 -9.68 -6.29 -10.76
N SER A 8 -9.48 -5.03 -11.16
CA SER A 8 -8.47 -4.14 -10.59
C SER A 8 -8.60 -4.03 -9.07
N TRP A 9 -7.47 -3.86 -8.39
CA TRP A 9 -7.43 -3.55 -6.96
C TRP A 9 -7.74 -2.07 -6.76
N THR A 10 -8.80 -1.77 -6.02
CA THR A 10 -9.10 -0.38 -5.62
C THR A 10 -8.29 0.02 -4.39
N GLU A 11 -8.11 1.31 -4.17
CA GLU A 11 -7.41 1.81 -2.98
C GLU A 11 -8.10 1.36 -1.68
N THR A 12 -9.43 1.33 -1.65
CA THR A 12 -10.20 0.82 -0.52
C THR A 12 -9.93 -0.67 -0.27
N GLU A 13 -9.86 -1.48 -1.34
CA GLU A 13 -9.50 -2.89 -1.22
C GLU A 13 -8.05 -3.06 -0.70
N GLU A 14 -7.11 -2.22 -1.14
CA GLU A 14 -5.74 -2.24 -0.62
C GLU A 14 -5.67 -1.89 0.86
N ARG A 15 -6.37 -0.84 1.30
CA ARG A 15 -6.43 -0.44 2.71
C ARG A 15 -7.02 -1.54 3.58
N LEU A 16 -8.10 -2.18 3.11
CA LEU A 16 -8.71 -3.31 3.80
C LEU A 16 -7.75 -4.51 3.89
N LEU A 17 -7.06 -4.83 2.79
CA LEU A 17 -6.06 -5.89 2.76
C LEU A 17 -4.95 -5.66 3.79
N VAL A 18 -4.39 -4.46 3.83
CA VAL A 18 -3.33 -4.11 4.79
C VAL A 18 -3.85 -4.23 6.22
N ALA A 19 -5.02 -3.68 6.53
CA ALA A 19 -5.60 -3.77 7.87
C ALA A 19 -5.84 -5.22 8.33
N LEU A 20 -6.34 -6.08 7.44
CA LEU A 20 -6.54 -7.50 7.75
C LEU A 20 -5.21 -8.22 7.98
N HIS A 21 -4.19 -7.95 7.15
CA HIS A 21 -2.85 -8.51 7.32
C HIS A 21 -2.20 -8.04 8.63
N GLU A 22 -2.30 -6.75 8.97
CA GLU A 22 -1.76 -6.17 10.20
C GLU A 22 -2.48 -6.70 11.45
N SER A 23 -3.76 -7.06 11.35
CA SER A 23 -4.48 -7.76 12.42
C SER A 23 -4.02 -9.21 12.66
N GLY A 24 -3.07 -9.72 11.86
CA GLY A 24 -2.57 -11.09 11.94
C GLY A 24 -3.48 -12.13 11.30
N MET A 25 -4.43 -11.71 10.44
CA MET A 25 -5.30 -12.64 9.74
C MET A 25 -4.52 -13.44 8.69
N ASP A 26 -4.77 -14.75 8.64
CA ASP A 26 -4.16 -15.65 7.66
C ASP A 26 -4.56 -15.28 6.21
N HIS A 27 -3.62 -15.39 5.28
CA HIS A 27 -3.82 -14.97 3.89
C HIS A 27 -4.93 -15.75 3.19
N ARG A 28 -5.15 -17.02 3.56
CA ARG A 28 -6.25 -17.84 3.04
C ARG A 28 -7.60 -17.31 3.52
N LEU A 29 -7.70 -16.87 4.78
CA LEU A 29 -8.91 -16.27 5.33
C LEU A 29 -9.20 -14.91 4.68
N ILE A 30 -8.17 -14.09 4.48
CA ILE A 30 -8.28 -12.82 3.75
C ILE A 30 -8.77 -13.05 2.32
N ALA A 31 -8.23 -14.06 1.63
CA ALA A 31 -8.64 -14.40 0.27
C ALA A 31 -10.14 -14.76 0.20
N ILE A 32 -10.63 -15.56 1.15
CA ILE A 32 -12.06 -15.90 1.27
C ILE A 32 -12.90 -14.65 1.54
N GLN A 33 -12.51 -13.83 2.52
CA GLN A 33 -13.20 -12.60 2.92
C GLN A 33 -13.33 -11.61 1.75
N MET A 34 -12.26 -11.44 0.99
CA MET A 34 -12.19 -10.48 -0.13
C MET A 34 -12.65 -11.06 -1.47
N ARG A 35 -13.06 -12.34 -1.50
CA ARG A 35 -13.40 -13.10 -2.73
C ARG A 35 -12.29 -13.01 -3.79
N ARG A 36 -11.04 -13.17 -3.35
CA ARG A 36 -9.84 -13.20 -4.19
C ARG A 36 -9.14 -14.55 -4.02
N THR A 37 -8.09 -14.77 -4.81
CA THR A 37 -7.20 -15.92 -4.63
C THR A 37 -6.09 -15.58 -3.64
N GLU A 38 -5.61 -16.57 -2.90
CA GLU A 38 -4.48 -16.45 -1.96
C GLU A 38 -3.23 -15.88 -2.66
N ALA A 39 -2.87 -16.43 -3.82
CA ALA A 39 -1.79 -15.89 -4.64
C ALA A 39 -2.01 -14.41 -5.07
N GLY A 40 -3.27 -13.99 -5.21
CA GLY A 40 -3.62 -12.60 -5.49
C GLY A 40 -3.42 -11.68 -4.28
N ILE A 41 -3.66 -12.19 -3.08
CA ILE A 41 -3.36 -11.53 -1.80
C ILE A 41 -1.85 -11.35 -1.65
N ASP A 42 -1.07 -12.42 -1.77
CA ASP A 42 0.40 -12.39 -1.63
C ASP A 42 1.05 -11.42 -2.61
N ASN A 43 0.67 -11.52 -3.89
CA ASN A 43 1.20 -10.64 -4.91
C ASN A 43 0.84 -9.17 -4.62
N ARG A 44 -0.37 -8.90 -4.12
CA ARG A 44 -0.77 -7.52 -3.84
C ARG A 44 -0.05 -6.95 -2.64
N LEU A 45 0.12 -7.72 -1.56
CA LEU A 45 0.92 -7.32 -0.40
C LEU A 45 2.35 -6.97 -0.83
N ALA A 46 2.99 -7.83 -1.63
CA ALA A 46 4.34 -7.56 -2.14
C ALA A 46 4.42 -6.26 -2.97
N VAL A 47 3.39 -5.95 -3.77
CA VAL A 47 3.31 -4.68 -4.53
C VAL A 47 3.15 -3.49 -3.60
N ILE A 48 2.29 -3.58 -2.57
CA ILE A 48 2.08 -2.52 -1.57
C ILE A 48 3.37 -2.25 -0.80
N THR A 49 4.05 -3.28 -0.29
CA THR A 49 5.31 -3.13 0.43
C THR A 49 6.39 -2.49 -0.44
N LYS A 50 6.51 -2.89 -1.71
CA LYS A 50 7.46 -2.27 -2.66
C LYS A 50 7.12 -0.80 -2.92
N ARG A 51 5.83 -0.43 -2.96
CA ARG A 51 5.39 0.96 -3.11
C ARG A 51 5.71 1.78 -1.87
N ALA A 52 5.42 1.26 -0.68
CA ALA A 52 5.73 1.91 0.59
C ALA A 52 7.23 2.18 0.73
N LYS A 53 8.08 1.18 0.44
CA LYS A 53 9.54 1.35 0.46
C LYS A 53 10.03 2.45 -0.50
N ARG A 54 9.40 2.58 -1.66
CA ARG A 54 9.72 3.67 -2.62
C ARG A 54 9.28 5.04 -2.12
N ALA A 55 8.12 5.11 -1.48
CA ALA A 55 7.62 6.37 -0.91
C ALA A 55 8.53 6.85 0.24
N GLU A 56 9.00 5.93 1.09
CA GLU A 56 9.93 6.25 2.19
C GLU A 56 11.28 6.79 1.69
N SER A 57 11.82 6.23 0.61
CA SER A 57 13.04 6.76 -0.03
C SER A 57 12.87 8.15 -0.67
N VAL A 58 11.64 8.63 -0.82
CA VAL A 58 11.31 10.00 -1.24
C VAL A 58 10.76 10.76 -0.03
N SER A 59 11.52 10.75 1.07
CA SER A 59 11.17 11.58 2.23
C SER A 59 11.45 13.07 1.92
N PRO A 60 10.45 13.97 2.05
CA PRO A 60 10.57 15.40 1.82
C PRO A 60 11.24 16.11 3.02
N ALA A 61 12.46 15.69 3.38
CA ALA A 61 13.21 16.26 4.50
C ALA A 61 13.83 17.65 4.20
N SER A 62 13.34 18.39 3.19
CA SER A 62 13.94 19.66 2.75
C SER A 62 13.04 20.89 2.90
N LEU A 63 11.91 20.82 3.60
CA LEU A 63 11.02 21.98 3.79
C LEU A 63 10.57 22.15 5.24
N ASP A 64 11.50 22.06 6.18
CA ASP A 64 11.38 22.82 7.43
C ASP A 64 12.76 23.30 7.87
N SER A 65 13.12 24.48 7.37
CA SER A 65 14.11 25.33 8.03
C SER A 65 13.39 26.62 8.40
N PRO A 66 13.04 26.84 9.68
CA PRO A 66 12.68 28.16 10.13
C PRO A 66 13.92 29.04 9.97
N SER A 67 13.89 29.94 8.99
CA SER A 67 14.92 30.94 8.78
C SER A 67 14.98 31.82 10.04
N PRO A 68 16.10 31.85 10.80
CA PRO A 68 16.19 32.68 11.98
C PRO A 68 16.30 34.14 11.53
N ALA A 69 15.41 34.96 12.09
CA ALA A 69 15.39 36.40 11.95
C ALA A 69 16.77 37.02 12.18
N VAL A 70 17.32 37.74 11.20
CA VAL A 70 18.42 38.70 11.42
C VAL A 70 18.37 39.85 10.40
N ARG A 71 18.13 41.05 10.94
CA ARG A 71 18.56 42.43 10.57
C ARG A 71 17.37 43.38 10.69
N GLY A 72 17.45 44.49 11.43
CA GLY A 72 18.61 45.28 11.82
C GLY A 72 18.26 46.72 11.50
#